data_AF-A0A8B6D661-F1
#
_entry.id   AF-A0A8B6D661-F1
#
_cell.length_a   1.000
_cell.length_b   1.000
_cell.length_c   1.000
_cell.angle_alpha   90.00
_cell.angle_beta   90.00
_cell.angle_gamma   90.00
#
_symmetry.space_group_name_H-M   'P 1'
#
loop_
_entity.id
_entity.type
_entity.pdbx_description
1 polymer ?
#
loop_
_entity_poly.entity_id
_entity_poly.type
_entity_poly.pdbx_seq_one_letter_code
_entity_poly.pdbx_strand_id
1 'polypeptide(L)'
;MTSNLMFTFFVICVVCGTVFSLPCLTVKSKQDFDKARDALKSLEDFMKSQASSINSKIEALDKDMTSMEADFKRRQWIKYNNHCYYIGEDIVIWTEAERKCREIGGYLLKFGDSSENSLIFEQIKKSSKKTYFWLGSTDVVNGDWRWIYDQTQLGYKNFP
;
A
#
# COMPACT_ATOMS: atom_id res chain seq x y z
N MET A 1 -45.24 -66.33 65.07
CA MET A 1 -45.54 -65.00 65.65
C MET A 1 -44.23 -64.39 66.13
N THR A 2 -43.99 -63.12 65.77
CA THR A 2 -42.92 -62.18 66.20
C THR A 2 -41.48 -62.60 65.85
N SER A 3 -40.89 -62.20 64.72
CA SER A 3 -40.47 -60.84 64.31
C SER A 3 -39.46 -60.20 65.27
N ASN A 4 -38.17 -60.55 65.14
CA ASN A 4 -37.08 -59.80 65.77
C ASN A 4 -36.51 -58.79 64.78
N LEU A 5 -36.61 -57.53 65.20
CA LEU A 5 -36.34 -56.32 64.45
C LEU A 5 -34.85 -55.96 64.60
N MET A 6 -34.03 -56.26 63.58
CA MET A 6 -32.64 -55.80 63.54
C MET A 6 -32.62 -54.44 62.83
N PHE A 7 -32.59 -53.36 63.62
CA PHE A 7 -32.48 -51.99 63.12
C PHE A 7 -31.09 -51.78 62.48
N THR A 8 -31.04 -51.80 61.16
CA THR A 8 -29.92 -51.23 60.40
C THR A 8 -30.01 -49.70 60.50
N PHE A 9 -29.14 -49.10 61.31
CA PHE A 9 -28.96 -47.65 61.34
C PHE A 9 -28.32 -47.20 60.03
N PHE A 10 -29.13 -46.69 59.11
CA PHE A 10 -28.63 -45.88 58.01
C PHE A 10 -28.28 -44.50 58.56
N VAL A 11 -27.01 -44.13 58.44
CA VAL A 11 -26.57 -42.74 58.64
C VAL A 11 -27.13 -41.93 57.46
N ILE A 12 -28.28 -41.29 57.66
CA ILE A 12 -28.75 -40.25 56.75
C ILE A 12 -28.00 -38.97 57.13
N CYS A 13 -26.90 -38.71 56.44
CA CYS A 13 -26.24 -37.42 56.49
C CYS A 13 -27.16 -36.37 55.85
N VAL A 14 -27.94 -35.66 56.67
CA VAL A 14 -28.51 -34.38 56.27
C VAL A 14 -27.37 -33.37 56.30
N VAL A 15 -26.76 -33.10 55.14
CA VAL A 15 -25.83 -31.99 55.01
C VAL A 15 -26.66 -30.72 55.19
N CYS A 16 -26.51 -30.13 56.37
CA CYS A 16 -27.13 -28.90 56.82
C CYS A 16 -26.96 -27.78 55.79
N GLY A 17 -28.02 -26.98 55.65
CA GLY A 17 -28.14 -25.92 54.66
C GLY A 17 -26.99 -24.92 54.69
N THR A 18 -26.46 -24.63 53.50
CA THR A 18 -25.96 -23.33 53.00
C THR A 18 -25.16 -23.48 51.69
N VAL A 19 -24.87 -24.70 51.22
CA VAL A 19 -23.92 -24.88 50.09
C VAL A 19 -24.49 -25.59 48.84
N PHE A 20 -25.74 -26.08 48.87
CA PHE A 20 -26.29 -26.86 47.73
C PHE A 20 -26.96 -26.05 46.61
N SER A 21 -27.02 -24.72 46.70
CA SER A 21 -27.41 -23.87 45.55
C SER A 21 -26.21 -23.45 44.68
N LEU A 22 -24.98 -23.61 45.17
CA LEU A 22 -23.75 -23.28 44.46
C LEU A 22 -23.44 -24.16 43.23
N PRO A 23 -23.80 -25.46 43.15
CA PRO A 23 -23.49 -26.27 41.98
C PRO A 23 -24.20 -25.81 40.70
N CYS A 24 -25.40 -25.21 40.82
CA CYS A 24 -26.15 -24.74 39.65
C CYS A 24 -25.66 -23.36 39.17
N LEU A 25 -25.28 -22.48 40.11
CA LEU A 25 -24.70 -21.17 39.81
C LEU A 25 -23.36 -21.29 39.07
N THR A 26 -22.52 -22.28 39.43
CA THR A 26 -21.21 -22.50 38.80
C THR A 26 -21.30 -23.12 37.40
N VAL A 27 -22.32 -23.92 37.11
CA VAL A 27 -22.52 -24.53 35.77
C VAL A 27 -22.99 -23.49 34.76
N LYS A 28 -23.98 -22.66 35.12
CA LYS A 28 -24.44 -21.57 34.24
C LYS A 28 -23.34 -20.53 34.02
N SER A 29 -22.65 -20.12 35.08
CA SER A 29 -21.52 -19.18 34.95
C SER A 29 -20.37 -19.74 34.12
N LYS A 30 -20.09 -21.05 34.22
CA LYS A 30 -19.09 -21.74 33.38
C LYS A 30 -19.51 -21.78 31.92
N GLN A 31 -20.78 -22.11 31.65
CA GLN A 31 -21.32 -22.13 30.29
C GLN A 31 -21.32 -20.75 29.64
N ASP A 32 -21.62 -19.70 30.41
CA ASP A 32 -21.57 -18.32 29.94
C ASP A 32 -20.11 -17.86 29.69
N PHE A 33 -19.16 -18.29 30.52
CA PHE A 33 -17.73 -18.04 30.31
C PHE A 33 -17.17 -18.79 29.09
N ASP A 34 -17.60 -20.03 28.86
CA ASP A 34 -17.19 -20.83 27.71
C ASP A 34 -17.72 -20.19 26.40
N LYS A 35 -18.98 -19.74 26.38
CA LYS A 35 -19.53 -18.96 25.25
C LYS A 35 -18.74 -17.68 24.99
N ALA A 36 -18.39 -16.94 26.04
CA ALA A 36 -17.57 -15.73 25.91
C ALA A 36 -16.17 -16.02 25.36
N ARG A 37 -15.56 -17.14 25.79
CA ARG A 37 -14.26 -17.59 25.28
C ARG A 37 -14.32 -17.95 23.79
N ASP A 38 -15.37 -18.66 23.38
CA ASP A 38 -15.53 -19.07 21.99
C ASP A 38 -15.77 -17.87 21.06
N ALA A 39 -16.52 -16.86 21.52
CA ALA A 39 -16.67 -15.60 20.82
C ALA A 39 -15.33 -14.84 20.66
N LEU A 40 -14.48 -14.85 21.69
CA LEU A 40 -13.15 -14.21 21.64
C LEU A 40 -12.21 -14.91 20.64
N LYS A 41 -12.25 -16.24 20.58
CA LYS A 41 -11.48 -17.03 19.59
C LYS A 41 -11.92 -16.73 18.16
N SER A 42 -13.23 -16.64 17.93
CA SER A 42 -13.76 -16.29 16.61
C SER A 42 -13.27 -14.91 16.14
N LEU A 43 -13.14 -13.95 17.06
CA LEU A 43 -12.58 -12.64 16.77
C LEU A 43 -11.07 -12.70 16.47
N GLU A 44 -10.31 -13.50 17.22
CA GLU A 44 -8.88 -13.71 16.97
C GLU A 44 -8.62 -14.31 15.58
N ASP A 45 -9.41 -15.32 15.20
CA ASP A 45 -9.30 -15.97 13.89
C ASP A 45 -9.61 -14.99 12.75
N PHE A 46 -10.62 -14.12 12.94
CA PHE A 46 -10.93 -13.06 12.00
C PHE A 46 -9.77 -12.06 11.86
N MET A 47 -9.17 -11.63 12.97
CA MET A 47 -8.03 -10.72 12.97
C MET A 47 -6.79 -11.34 12.30
N LYS A 48 -6.50 -12.61 12.56
CA LYS A 48 -5.42 -13.34 11.90
C LYS A 48 -5.65 -13.48 10.40
N SER A 49 -6.89 -13.69 9.98
CA SER A 49 -7.26 -13.74 8.56
C SER A 49 -7.02 -12.40 7.86
N GLN A 50 -7.34 -11.27 8.50
CA GLN A 50 -7.01 -9.96 7.91
C GLN A 50 -5.50 -9.72 7.88
N ALA A 51 -4.78 -10.08 8.95
CA ALA A 51 -3.32 -9.91 9.01
C ALA A 51 -2.61 -10.68 7.88
N SER A 52 -3.04 -11.91 7.57
CA SER A 52 -2.46 -12.68 6.47
C SER A 52 -2.75 -12.05 5.10
N SER A 53 -3.94 -11.48 4.91
CA SER A 53 -4.29 -10.73 3.69
C SER A 53 -3.48 -9.44 3.52
N ILE A 54 -3.17 -8.76 4.63
CA ILE A 54 -2.31 -7.56 4.61
C ILE A 54 -0.87 -7.94 4.29
N ASN A 55 -0.33 -8.98 4.93
CA ASN A 55 1.05 -9.43 4.71
C ASN A 55 1.29 -9.82 3.25
N SER A 56 0.36 -10.55 2.62
CA SER A 56 0.51 -10.90 1.20
C SER A 56 0.48 -9.68 0.27
N LYS A 57 -0.28 -8.64 0.61
CA LYS A 57 -0.24 -7.36 -0.13
C LYS A 57 1.08 -6.63 0.07
N ILE A 58 1.64 -6.64 1.28
CA ILE A 58 2.95 -6.02 1.57
C ILE A 58 4.03 -6.70 0.73
N GLU A 59 4.05 -8.03 0.69
CA GLU A 59 5.01 -8.79 -0.13
C GLU A 59 4.87 -8.50 -1.63
N ALA A 60 3.63 -8.37 -2.13
CA ALA A 60 3.40 -7.97 -3.52
C ALA A 60 3.92 -6.56 -3.80
N LEU A 61 3.68 -5.61 -2.89
CA LEU A 61 4.12 -4.22 -3.02
C LEU A 61 5.65 -4.10 -2.97
N ASP A 62 6.31 -4.88 -2.11
CA ASP A 62 7.77 -4.94 -2.00
C ASP A 62 8.41 -5.48 -3.29
N LYS A 63 7.79 -6.51 -3.87
CA LYS A 63 8.19 -7.05 -5.17
C LYS A 63 8.07 -6.01 -6.28
N ASP A 64 6.95 -5.28 -6.31
CA ASP A 64 6.73 -4.23 -7.31
C ASP A 64 7.74 -3.08 -7.14
N MET A 65 8.02 -2.67 -5.89
CA MET A 65 9.05 -1.66 -5.58
C MET A 65 10.43 -2.09 -6.09
N THR A 66 10.84 -3.32 -5.78
CA THR A 66 12.11 -3.88 -6.23
C THR A 66 12.20 -3.93 -7.76
N SER A 67 11.11 -4.27 -8.43
CA SER A 67 11.04 -4.27 -9.91
C SER A 67 11.19 -2.85 -10.47
N MET A 68 10.52 -1.86 -9.86
CA MET A 68 10.65 -0.46 -10.27
C MET A 68 12.06 0.08 -10.06
N GLU A 69 12.73 -0.27 -8.95
CA GLU A 69 14.13 0.12 -8.70
C GLU A 69 15.09 -0.47 -9.73
N ALA A 70 14.90 -1.74 -10.10
CA ALA A 70 15.68 -2.38 -11.15
C ALA A 70 15.51 -1.68 -12.51
N ASP A 71 14.27 -1.32 -12.86
CA ASP A 71 13.95 -0.59 -14.09
C ASP A 71 14.51 0.83 -14.08
N PHE A 72 14.41 1.51 -12.94
CA PHE A 72 14.99 2.84 -12.72
C PHE A 72 16.50 2.82 -12.98
N LYS A 73 17.19 1.82 -12.42
CA LYS A 73 18.64 1.63 -12.61
C LYS A 73 19.00 1.27 -14.05
N ARG A 74 18.28 0.33 -14.69
CA ARG A 74 18.56 -0.10 -16.07
C ARG A 74 18.43 1.04 -17.08
N ARG A 75 17.41 1.88 -16.94
CA ARG A 75 17.14 3.00 -17.86
C ARG A 75 17.85 4.30 -17.47
N GLN A 76 18.65 4.28 -16.40
CA GLN A 76 19.41 5.43 -15.90
C GLN A 76 18.52 6.67 -15.67
N TRP A 77 17.37 6.47 -15.05
CA TRP A 77 16.49 7.59 -14.70
C TRP A 77 17.19 8.56 -13.75
N ILE A 78 16.85 9.84 -13.88
CA ILE A 78 17.35 10.91 -13.03
C ILE A 78 16.24 11.26 -12.04
N LYS A 79 16.55 11.34 -10.74
CA LYS A 79 15.61 11.78 -9.70
C LYS A 79 15.94 13.20 -9.26
N TYR A 80 14.98 14.10 -9.29
CA TYR A 80 15.12 15.46 -8.76
C TYR A 80 13.78 15.98 -8.25
N ASN A 81 13.76 16.58 -7.05
CA ASN A 81 12.59 17.21 -6.43
C ASN A 81 11.26 16.42 -6.57
N ASN A 82 11.29 15.12 -6.23
CA ASN A 82 10.15 14.20 -6.33
C ASN A 82 9.64 13.92 -7.76
N HIS A 83 10.39 14.31 -8.78
CA HIS A 83 10.18 13.93 -10.18
C HIS A 83 11.26 12.96 -10.65
N CYS A 84 10.90 12.19 -11.68
CA CYS A 84 11.76 11.23 -12.34
C CYS A 84 11.85 11.56 -13.83
N TYR A 85 13.06 11.65 -14.37
CA TYR A 85 13.32 12.04 -15.76
C TYR A 85 13.99 10.90 -16.50
N TYR A 86 13.53 10.65 -17.73
CA TYR A 86 14.08 9.65 -18.63
C TYR A 86 14.54 10.33 -19.92
N ILE A 87 15.75 9.98 -20.37
CA ILE A 87 16.33 10.52 -21.61
C ILE A 87 16.17 9.46 -22.70
N GLY A 88 15.28 9.71 -23.65
CA GLY A 88 15.06 8.82 -24.79
C GLY A 88 16.20 8.88 -25.83
N GLU A 89 16.62 7.70 -26.29
CA GLU A 89 17.65 7.57 -27.34
C GLU A 89 17.07 7.60 -28.77
N ASP A 90 15.74 7.54 -28.90
CA ASP A 90 15.08 7.61 -30.19
C ASP A 90 15.25 8.98 -30.87
N ILE A 91 15.35 8.97 -32.21
CA ILE A 91 15.30 10.17 -33.05
C ILE A 91 13.98 10.12 -33.80
N VAL A 92 12.97 10.82 -33.26
CA VAL A 92 11.60 10.82 -33.78
C VAL A 92 11.06 12.25 -33.83
N ILE A 93 9.97 12.46 -34.56
CA ILE A 93 9.26 13.75 -34.55
C ILE A 93 8.61 14.02 -33.19
N TRP A 94 8.32 15.30 -32.90
CA TRP A 94 7.80 15.73 -31.60
C TRP A 94 6.53 14.97 -31.17
N THR A 95 5.59 14.76 -32.09
CA THR A 95 4.32 14.06 -31.80
C THR A 95 4.54 12.61 -31.37
N GLU A 96 5.52 11.94 -31.97
CA GLU A 96 5.90 10.58 -31.63
C GLU A 96 6.68 10.52 -30.31
N ALA A 97 7.51 11.53 -30.03
CA ALA A 97 8.20 11.65 -28.74
C ALA A 97 7.19 11.81 -27.58
N GLU A 98 6.19 12.70 -27.73
CA GLU A 98 5.12 12.87 -26.74
C GLU A 98 4.32 11.57 -26.56
N ARG A 99 3.95 10.91 -27.66
CA ARG A 99 3.25 9.62 -27.62
C ARG A 99 4.04 8.58 -26.82
N LYS A 100 5.34 8.42 -27.09
CA LYS A 100 6.22 7.48 -26.36
C LYS A 100 6.36 7.84 -24.87
N CYS A 101 6.47 9.13 -24.54
CA CYS A 101 6.49 9.57 -23.14
C CYS A 101 5.20 9.22 -22.41
N ARG A 102 4.04 9.34 -23.08
CA ARG A 102 2.73 8.93 -22.53
C ARG A 102 2.61 7.43 -22.32
N GLU A 103 3.15 6.62 -23.24
CA GLU A 103 3.14 5.15 -23.12
C GLU A 103 3.87 4.64 -21.88
N ILE A 104 4.90 5.35 -21.42
CA ILE A 104 5.63 5.02 -20.18
C ILE A 104 5.03 5.70 -18.93
N GLY A 105 3.82 6.27 -19.03
CA GLY A 105 3.14 6.94 -17.93
C GLY A 105 3.66 8.35 -17.60
N GLY A 106 4.50 8.93 -18.47
CA GLY A 106 5.06 10.27 -18.33
C GLY A 106 4.52 11.26 -19.37
N TYR A 107 5.28 12.33 -19.59
CA TYR A 107 5.03 13.37 -20.58
C TYR A 107 6.36 14.03 -20.95
N LEU A 108 6.45 14.71 -22.10
CA LEU A 108 7.67 15.44 -22.46
C LEU A 108 7.99 16.52 -21.42
N LEU A 109 9.29 16.71 -21.16
CA LEU A 109 9.82 17.57 -20.10
C LEU A 109 9.20 18.99 -20.12
N LYS A 110 8.65 19.38 -18.97
CA LYS A 110 8.28 20.75 -18.60
C LYS A 110 9.27 21.25 -17.55
N PHE A 111 9.85 22.43 -17.74
CA PHE A 111 10.63 23.07 -16.69
C PHE A 111 9.74 23.94 -15.81
N GLY A 112 9.84 23.76 -14.49
CA GLY A 112 9.19 24.61 -13.50
C GLY A 112 10.03 25.83 -13.11
N ASP A 113 11.37 25.67 -13.05
CA ASP A 113 12.30 26.73 -12.65
C ASP A 113 13.71 26.59 -13.27
N SER A 114 14.53 27.62 -13.08
CA SER A 114 15.90 27.69 -13.64
C SER A 114 16.88 26.71 -12.99
N SER A 115 16.63 26.31 -11.74
CA SER A 115 17.50 25.40 -10.97
C SER A 115 17.31 23.97 -11.47
N GLU A 116 16.05 23.53 -11.60
CA GLU A 116 15.66 22.28 -12.24
C GLU A 116 16.25 22.21 -13.65
N ASN A 117 16.06 23.26 -14.44
CA ASN A 117 16.58 23.34 -15.80
C ASN A 117 18.10 23.07 -15.85
N SER A 118 18.88 23.80 -15.05
CA SER A 118 20.35 23.69 -15.06
C SER A 118 20.83 22.29 -14.70
N LEU A 119 20.24 21.69 -13.67
CA LEU A 119 20.61 20.34 -13.21
C LEU A 119 20.23 19.26 -14.23
N ILE A 120 19.02 19.30 -14.77
CA ILE A 120 18.59 18.33 -15.79
C ILE A 120 19.44 18.46 -17.05
N PHE A 121 19.75 19.68 -17.50
CA PHE A 121 20.66 19.89 -18.63
C PHE A 121 22.07 19.34 -18.37
N GLU A 122 22.61 19.52 -17.16
CA GLU A 122 23.91 18.95 -16.81
C GLU A 122 23.90 17.42 -16.86
N GLN A 123 22.83 16.80 -16.34
CA GLN A 123 22.68 15.34 -16.39
C GLN A 123 22.47 14.82 -17.81
N ILE A 124 21.69 15.53 -18.63
CA ILE A 124 21.53 15.20 -20.06
C ILE A 124 22.88 15.22 -20.78
N LYS A 125 23.72 16.24 -20.53
CA LYS A 125 25.06 16.33 -21.12
C LYS A 125 25.99 15.19 -20.68
N LYS A 126 25.84 14.69 -19.46
CA LYS A 126 26.61 13.55 -18.94
C LYS A 126 26.12 12.22 -19.52
N SER A 127 24.81 12.05 -19.65
CA SER A 127 24.17 10.79 -20.02
C SER A 127 23.97 10.61 -21.53
N SER A 128 23.99 11.69 -22.31
CA SER A 128 23.76 11.63 -23.76
C SER A 128 24.76 12.47 -24.54
N LYS A 129 25.19 11.94 -25.69
CA LYS A 129 25.99 12.67 -26.67
C LYS A 129 25.15 13.56 -27.60
N LYS A 130 23.82 13.51 -27.49
CA LYS A 130 22.91 14.28 -28.33
C LYS A 130 22.93 15.76 -27.96
N THR A 131 22.75 16.60 -28.97
CA THR A 131 22.76 18.06 -28.84
C THR A 131 21.37 18.66 -28.67
N TYR A 132 20.33 17.98 -29.17
CA TYR A 132 18.95 18.48 -29.20
C TYR A 132 17.97 17.46 -28.62
N PHE A 133 16.97 17.96 -27.90
CA PHE A 133 15.94 17.17 -27.23
C PHE A 133 14.58 17.85 -27.38
N TRP A 134 13.53 17.04 -27.49
CA TRP A 134 12.16 17.56 -27.47
C TRP A 134 11.76 17.96 -26.05
N LEU A 135 11.08 19.10 -25.94
CA LEU A 135 10.43 19.56 -24.71
C LEU A 135 8.90 19.49 -24.88
N GLY A 136 8.17 19.50 -23.78
CA GLY A 136 6.72 19.35 -23.78
C GLY A 136 5.92 20.59 -24.17
N SER A 137 6.55 21.59 -24.79
CA SER A 137 5.87 22.79 -25.25
C SER A 137 5.56 22.72 -26.74
N THR A 138 4.45 23.32 -27.15
CA THR A 138 3.99 23.38 -28.55
C THR A 138 3.24 24.69 -28.81
N ASP A 139 3.16 25.10 -30.06
CA ASP A 139 2.59 26.36 -30.55
C ASP A 139 1.18 26.23 -31.15
N VAL A 140 0.40 25.26 -30.66
CA VAL A 140 -0.92 24.83 -31.20
C VAL A 140 -1.90 25.99 -31.47
N VAL A 141 -1.76 27.15 -30.82
CA VAL A 141 -2.61 28.32 -31.06
C VAL A 141 -1.80 29.46 -31.68
N ASN A 142 -1.55 29.40 -33.00
CA ASN A 142 -1.02 30.50 -33.80
C ASN A 142 0.18 31.25 -33.18
N GLY A 143 1.17 30.50 -32.68
CA GLY A 143 2.38 31.07 -32.07
C GLY A 143 2.33 31.29 -30.55
N ASP A 144 1.21 30.95 -29.89
CA ASP A 144 1.13 30.90 -28.42
C ASP A 144 1.67 29.56 -27.91
N TRP A 145 2.92 29.59 -27.45
CA TRP A 145 3.60 28.41 -26.91
C TRP A 145 3.11 28.06 -25.51
N ARG A 146 2.64 26.82 -25.36
CA ARG A 146 2.10 26.28 -24.09
C ARG A 146 2.68 24.92 -23.76
N TRP A 147 2.74 24.62 -22.48
CA TRP A 147 3.06 23.27 -22.00
C TRP A 147 1.87 22.35 -22.23
N ILE A 148 2.08 21.21 -22.90
CA ILE A 148 1.02 20.22 -23.14
C ILE A 148 0.47 19.65 -21.84
N TYR A 149 1.32 19.50 -20.84
CA TYR A 149 0.97 18.87 -19.56
C TYR A 149 -0.21 19.57 -18.86
N ASP A 150 -0.20 20.90 -18.80
CA ASP A 150 -1.17 21.68 -18.03
C ASP A 150 -1.73 22.92 -18.75
N GLN A 151 -1.42 23.08 -20.05
CA GLN A 151 -1.87 24.19 -20.90
C GLN A 151 -1.38 25.57 -20.45
N THR A 152 -0.43 25.62 -19.51
CA THR A 152 0.14 26.88 -19.03
C THR A 152 1.05 27.51 -20.08
N GLN A 153 1.06 28.85 -20.12
CA GLN A 153 2.01 29.58 -20.94
C GLN A 153 3.43 29.39 -20.40
N LEU A 154 4.42 29.53 -21.28
CA LEU A 154 5.84 29.50 -20.90
C LEU A 154 6.19 30.64 -19.93
N GLY A 155 6.20 30.36 -18.63
CA GLY A 155 6.66 31.30 -17.60
C GLY A 155 8.19 31.47 -17.57
N TYR A 156 8.93 30.40 -17.84
CA TYR A 156 10.39 30.40 -17.97
C TYR A 156 10.77 30.09 -19.42
N LYS A 157 11.63 30.93 -19.99
CA LYS A 157 12.12 30.83 -21.36
C LYS A 157 13.64 30.90 -21.34
N ASN A 158 14.30 29.78 -21.62
CA ASN A 158 15.75 29.71 -21.82
C ASN A 158 16.04 29.08 -23.18
N PHE A 159 15.52 29.74 -24.22
CA PHE A 159 15.78 29.36 -25.61
C PHE A 159 17.03 30.11 -26.06
N PRO A 160 18.13 29.41 -26.41
CA PRO A 160 19.24 30.04 -27.12
C PRO A 160 18.83 30.46 -28.54
#